data_AF-A0A210Q9L6-F1
#
_entry.id   AF-A0A210Q9L6-F1
#
_cell.length_a   1.000
_cell.length_b   1.000
_cell.length_c   1.000
_cell.angle_alpha   90.00
_cell.angle_beta   90.00
_cell.angle_gamma   90.00
#
_symmetry.space_group_name_H-M   'P 1'
#
loop_
_entity.id
_entity.type
_entity.pdbx_description
1 polymer ?
#
loop_
_entity_poly.entity_id
_entity_poly.type
_entity_poly.pdbx_seq_one_letter_code
_entity_poly.pdbx_strand_id
1 'polypeptide(L)'
;MESCIRLWLSVFLVVSTGTSVLTRHTPYPRCDDKRIMHSFTVIDYIWSSDTARELALQTEDYIPHNNIISGMKTYNNKVYVTVPRWRRGVPSTLNKVVVRNGTSVLQPFPSWEMQKIGDCRALQFVQSMEIDPNTGWMWIIDTGRINFFAADGTATHNLCPAKIVIYDINKMEEVTRHEFPNHVADRKVTFLNDIVVMYRGSRPRYAFISDALAFRMVVYDRFRNRSHSFSHPSMLPEPGNGNITILGETLPVSAGINGIALSSDMKFIYFGPVSGYSVYQVPSRVARNPRGNFPKFVRKVGEKPSQAAGMVYSRSNHLYFPALGLNSIYRWDIDRDRRIQRRSTQRVIMKSVTKVLASNSCMNFVDILTFDTEGYLWFTVNKLHKYLLTSMDFSGNSGPNIFIWKVYVGEVGYLDQRRNIPPSAIDVNAVPDALSRFFKYVLRYVFTRKYPEN
;
A
#
# COMPACT_ATOMS: atom_id res chain seq x y z
N MET A 1 -64.10 -50.84 -34.77
CA MET A 1 -65.39 -50.49 -34.16
C MET A 1 -65.07 -49.90 -32.79
N GLU A 2 -64.86 -48.58 -32.74
CA GLU A 2 -65.90 -47.57 -32.41
C GLU A 2 -65.94 -47.40 -30.88
N SER A 3 -65.73 -46.25 -30.25
CA SER A 3 -65.97 -44.85 -30.63
C SER A 3 -65.04 -43.95 -29.79
N CYS A 4 -64.28 -43.03 -30.40
CA CYS A 4 -64.66 -41.62 -30.60
C CYS A 4 -64.78 -40.78 -29.30
N ILE A 5 -63.64 -40.25 -28.82
CA ILE A 5 -63.60 -39.01 -28.02
C ILE A 5 -62.47 -38.12 -28.58
N ARG A 6 -62.87 -37.15 -29.41
CA ARG A 6 -62.16 -35.89 -29.61
C ARG A 6 -62.82 -34.88 -28.68
N LEU A 7 -62.05 -34.06 -27.95
CA LEU A 7 -62.14 -32.59 -28.03
C LEU A 7 -61.09 -31.91 -27.11
N TRP A 8 -60.24 -31.09 -27.74
CA TRP A 8 -59.42 -29.97 -27.23
C TRP A 8 -58.26 -30.21 -26.25
N LEU A 9 -57.05 -30.34 -26.80
CA LEU A 9 -55.84 -29.78 -26.19
C LEU A 9 -55.00 -29.13 -27.30
N SER A 10 -55.10 -27.81 -27.38
CA SER A 10 -54.21 -26.94 -28.14
C SER A 10 -53.91 -25.74 -27.25
N VAL A 11 -52.75 -25.13 -27.44
CA VAL A 11 -52.24 -23.91 -26.79
C VAL A 11 -51.48 -24.13 -25.47
N PHE A 12 -50.15 -24.33 -25.58
CA PHE A 12 -49.11 -23.41 -25.09
C PHE A 12 -47.76 -24.14 -25.05
N LEU A 13 -47.02 -24.05 -26.16
CA LEU A 13 -45.59 -24.33 -26.19
C LEU A 13 -44.89 -22.98 -25.96
N VAL A 14 -44.78 -22.56 -24.70
CA VAL A 14 -43.93 -21.41 -24.34
C VAL A 14 -42.50 -21.93 -24.23
N VAL A 15 -41.70 -21.55 -25.22
CA VAL A 15 -40.24 -21.61 -25.15
C VAL A 15 -39.81 -20.78 -23.94
N SER A 16 -39.43 -21.44 -22.84
CA SER A 16 -38.72 -20.75 -21.77
C SER A 16 -37.29 -20.50 -22.27
N THR A 17 -37.06 -19.27 -22.74
CA THR A 17 -35.71 -18.72 -22.88
C THR A 17 -35.18 -18.49 -21.48
N GLY A 18 -34.59 -19.54 -20.90
CA GLY A 18 -33.70 -19.40 -19.76
C GLY A 18 -32.50 -18.58 -20.19
N THR A 19 -32.58 -17.27 -20.06
CA THR A 19 -31.41 -16.38 -20.08
C THR A 19 -30.58 -16.73 -18.87
N SER A 20 -29.67 -17.70 -19.04
CA SER A 20 -28.56 -17.86 -18.14
C SER A 20 -27.81 -16.53 -18.15
N VAL A 21 -27.91 -15.79 -17.04
CA VAL A 21 -26.98 -14.71 -16.75
C VAL A 21 -25.64 -15.40 -16.58
N LEU A 22 -24.91 -15.53 -17.69
CA LEU A 22 -23.49 -15.84 -17.70
C LEU A 22 -22.84 -14.75 -16.84
N THR A 23 -22.63 -15.04 -15.55
CA THR A 23 -21.71 -14.31 -14.71
C THR A 23 -20.36 -14.40 -15.42
N ARG A 24 -20.02 -13.38 -16.20
CA ARG A 24 -18.68 -13.20 -16.76
C ARG A 24 -17.73 -13.22 -15.57
N HIS A 25 -17.16 -14.39 -15.30
CA HIS A 25 -16.01 -14.50 -14.41
C HIS A 25 -14.91 -13.77 -15.15
N THR A 26 -14.68 -12.51 -14.79
CA THR A 26 -13.47 -11.81 -15.20
C THR A 26 -12.31 -12.69 -14.76
N PRO A 27 -11.51 -13.23 -15.70
CA PRO A 27 -10.42 -14.12 -15.34
C PRO A 27 -9.49 -13.39 -14.37
N TYR A 28 -8.96 -14.13 -13.38
CA TYR A 28 -8.02 -13.56 -12.44
C TYR A 28 -6.82 -12.94 -13.19
N PRO A 29 -6.31 -11.79 -12.73
CA PRO A 29 -5.12 -11.14 -13.29
C PRO A 29 -3.95 -12.13 -13.39
N ARG A 30 -3.24 -12.09 -14.51
CA ARG A 30 -1.97 -12.82 -14.73
C ARG A 30 -0.78 -11.89 -14.49
N CYS A 31 0.45 -12.40 -14.61
CA CYS A 31 1.67 -11.68 -14.20
C CYS A 31 2.21 -10.79 -15.32
N ASP A 32 1.47 -10.73 -16.43
CA ASP A 32 1.61 -9.86 -17.60
C ASP A 32 0.44 -8.85 -17.70
N ASP A 33 -0.31 -8.66 -16.61
CA ASP A 33 -1.44 -7.74 -16.58
C ASP A 33 -0.99 -6.30 -16.87
N LYS A 34 -1.69 -5.60 -17.76
CA LYS A 34 -1.39 -4.22 -18.15
C LYS A 34 -1.48 -3.21 -17.00
N ARG A 35 -2.05 -3.60 -15.86
CA ARG A 35 -2.10 -2.81 -14.62
C ARG A 35 -0.78 -2.89 -13.83
N ILE A 36 0.13 -3.78 -14.19
CA ILE A 36 1.50 -3.84 -13.67
C ILE A 36 2.31 -2.76 -14.39
N MET A 37 2.78 -1.78 -13.63
CA MET A 37 3.52 -0.62 -14.15
C MET A 37 5.03 -0.82 -14.10
N HIS A 38 5.50 -1.54 -13.08
CA HIS A 38 6.90 -1.87 -12.92
C HIS A 38 7.03 -3.30 -12.40
N SER A 39 8.08 -3.99 -12.83
CA SER A 39 8.44 -5.31 -12.35
C SER A 39 9.95 -5.42 -12.16
N PHE A 40 10.37 -6.23 -11.19
CA PHE A 40 11.77 -6.45 -10.86
C PHE A 40 11.98 -7.93 -10.55
N THR A 41 12.88 -8.58 -11.29
CA THR A 41 13.46 -9.88 -10.87
C THR A 41 14.45 -9.64 -9.74
N VAL A 42 15.32 -8.66 -9.95
CA VAL A 42 16.27 -8.13 -8.98
C VAL A 42 16.20 -6.61 -9.05
N ILE A 43 16.40 -5.94 -7.92
CA ILE A 43 16.45 -4.47 -7.86
C ILE A 43 17.85 -4.03 -8.26
N ASP A 44 17.95 -3.12 -9.23
CA ASP A 44 19.18 -2.38 -9.54
C ASP A 44 18.95 -0.87 -9.41
N TYR A 45 20.05 -0.12 -9.37
CA TYR A 45 20.08 1.31 -9.11
C TYR A 45 20.66 2.10 -10.28
N ILE A 46 20.38 3.40 -10.32
CA ILE A 46 21.13 4.33 -11.18
C ILE A 46 22.46 4.63 -10.51
N TRP A 47 23.51 3.99 -11.02
CA TRP A 47 24.89 4.21 -10.62
C TRP A 47 25.52 5.40 -11.34
N SER A 48 26.57 5.98 -10.77
CA SER A 48 27.35 7.05 -11.40
C SER A 48 28.15 6.56 -12.61
N SER A 49 28.55 5.29 -12.60
CA SER A 49 29.25 4.59 -13.68
C SER A 49 29.13 3.08 -13.49
N ASP A 50 29.41 2.31 -14.54
CA ASP A 50 29.47 0.85 -14.47
C ASP A 50 30.56 0.38 -13.49
N THR A 51 31.70 1.07 -13.46
CA THR A 51 32.78 0.79 -12.49
C THR A 51 32.31 0.97 -11.03
N ALA A 52 31.48 1.98 -10.74
CA ALA A 52 30.96 2.18 -9.39
C ALA A 52 30.02 1.03 -8.98
N ARG A 53 29.21 0.54 -9.92
CA ARG A 53 28.35 -0.63 -9.72
C ARG A 53 29.17 -1.89 -9.49
N GLU A 54 30.18 -2.14 -10.32
CA GLU A 54 31.07 -3.30 -10.21
C GLU A 54 31.83 -3.30 -8.88
N LEU A 55 32.36 -2.14 -8.47
CA LEU A 55 33.00 -1.99 -7.18
C LEU A 55 32.04 -2.32 -6.04
N ALA A 56 30.81 -1.79 -6.07
CA ALA A 56 29.81 -2.07 -5.03
C ALA A 56 29.41 -3.55 -4.96
N LEU A 57 29.42 -4.27 -6.09
CA LEU A 57 29.24 -5.73 -6.13
C LEU A 57 30.43 -6.45 -5.49
N GLN A 58 31.66 -6.04 -5.80
CA GLN A 58 32.90 -6.63 -5.27
C GLN A 58 33.07 -6.40 -3.77
N THR A 59 32.71 -5.20 -3.28
CA THR A 59 32.78 -4.85 -1.84
C THR A 59 31.57 -5.32 -1.05
N GLU A 60 30.58 -5.94 -1.72
CA GLU A 60 29.30 -6.35 -1.15
C GLU A 60 28.48 -5.19 -0.54
N ASP A 61 28.80 -3.94 -0.89
CA ASP A 61 27.96 -2.76 -0.62
C ASP A 61 26.62 -2.84 -1.39
N TYR A 62 26.60 -3.61 -2.47
CA TYR A 62 25.42 -4.01 -3.21
C TYR A 62 25.38 -5.53 -3.37
N ILE A 63 24.41 -6.16 -2.71
CA ILE A 63 24.10 -7.59 -2.88
C ILE A 63 22.71 -7.66 -3.52
N PRO A 64 22.60 -7.91 -4.84
CA PRO A 64 21.34 -7.79 -5.56
C PRO A 64 20.18 -8.59 -4.92
N HIS A 65 20.45 -9.81 -4.44
CA HIS A 65 19.47 -10.71 -3.82
C HIS A 65 19.00 -10.29 -2.42
N ASN A 66 19.61 -9.27 -1.81
CA ASN A 66 19.20 -8.74 -0.51
C ASN A 66 18.26 -7.53 -0.63
N ASN A 67 18.00 -7.03 -1.84
CA ASN A 67 17.24 -5.81 -2.06
C ASN A 67 15.77 -6.15 -2.41
N ILE A 68 14.82 -5.73 -1.55
CA ILE A 68 13.37 -5.91 -1.75
C ILE A 68 12.63 -4.60 -1.45
N ILE A 69 11.56 -4.30 -2.20
CA ILE A 69 10.67 -3.17 -1.94
C ILE A 69 9.63 -3.55 -0.87
N SER A 70 9.49 -2.72 0.16
CA SER A 70 8.44 -2.86 1.19
C SER A 70 7.48 -1.66 1.28
N GLY A 71 7.96 -0.45 1.01
CA GLY A 71 7.17 0.78 1.09
C GLY A 71 6.99 1.44 -0.27
N MET A 72 5.86 2.11 -0.46
CA MET A 72 5.56 2.86 -1.68
C MET A 72 4.56 3.99 -1.42
N LYS A 73 4.79 5.12 -2.11
CA LYS A 73 3.86 6.24 -2.25
C LYS A 73 3.98 6.83 -3.66
N THR A 74 2.91 7.47 -4.13
CA THR A 74 2.91 8.18 -5.41
C THR A 74 2.75 9.67 -5.19
N TYR A 75 3.37 10.47 -6.04
CA TYR A 75 3.20 11.92 -6.05
C TYR A 75 3.51 12.48 -7.43
N ASN A 76 2.58 13.25 -8.00
CA ASN A 76 2.70 13.83 -9.35
C ASN A 76 3.18 12.80 -10.40
N ASN A 77 2.50 11.65 -10.47
CA ASN A 77 2.80 10.53 -11.39
C ASN A 77 4.20 9.93 -11.26
N LYS A 78 4.93 10.24 -10.17
CA LYS A 78 6.18 9.60 -9.78
C LYS A 78 5.89 8.57 -8.68
N VAL A 79 6.59 7.45 -8.76
CA VAL A 79 6.53 6.39 -7.75
C VAL A 79 7.79 6.47 -6.89
N TYR A 80 7.59 6.61 -5.59
CA TYR A 80 8.66 6.54 -4.59
C TYR A 80 8.53 5.21 -3.85
N VAL A 81 9.65 4.53 -3.64
CA VAL A 81 9.71 3.22 -3.00
C VAL A 81 10.81 3.19 -1.97
N THR A 82 10.64 2.33 -0.97
CA THR A 82 11.68 2.04 0.01
C THR A 82 12.28 0.68 -0.25
N VAL A 83 13.59 0.58 -0.03
CA VAL A 83 14.31 -0.70 0.05
C VAL A 83 14.90 -0.74 1.46
N PRO A 84 14.17 -1.26 2.45
CA PRO A 84 14.65 -1.23 3.83
C PRO A 84 15.92 -2.09 3.94
N ARG A 85 16.87 -1.66 4.78
CA ARG A 85 18.12 -2.40 5.02
C ARG A 85 17.89 -3.59 5.95
N TRP A 86 17.00 -4.50 5.55
CA TRP A 86 16.69 -5.74 6.26
C TRP A 86 17.89 -6.70 6.30
N ARG A 87 18.70 -6.66 5.24
CA ARG A 87 19.96 -7.39 5.09
C ARG A 87 21.05 -6.43 4.58
N ARG A 88 22.31 -6.86 4.67
CA ARG A 88 23.46 -6.10 4.15
C ARG A 88 23.44 -5.99 2.63
N GLY A 89 24.22 -5.07 2.07
CA GLY A 89 24.30 -4.87 0.63
C GLY A 89 23.10 -4.15 0.01
N VAL A 90 22.49 -3.23 0.77
CA VAL A 90 21.40 -2.35 0.30
C VAL A 90 21.94 -0.92 0.19
N PRO A 91 22.30 -0.46 -1.04
CA PRO A 91 22.96 0.82 -1.25
C PRO A 91 22.10 2.00 -0.83
N SER A 92 20.82 2.00 -1.24
CA SER A 92 19.91 3.13 -1.06
C SER A 92 18.56 2.69 -0.50
N THR A 93 18.14 3.29 0.62
CA THR A 93 16.94 2.86 1.33
C THR A 93 15.68 3.60 0.91
N LEU A 94 15.81 4.79 0.33
CA LEU A 94 14.69 5.57 -0.21
C LEU A 94 14.99 5.92 -1.67
N ASN A 95 14.04 5.62 -2.55
CA ASN A 95 14.27 5.66 -3.99
C ASN A 95 13.05 6.20 -4.75
N LYS A 96 13.30 6.68 -5.97
CA LYS A 96 12.29 6.90 -7.00
C LYS A 96 12.43 5.82 -8.07
N VAL A 97 11.30 5.27 -8.51
CA VAL A 97 11.29 4.33 -9.65
C VAL A 97 11.41 5.11 -10.96
N VAL A 98 12.29 4.65 -11.84
CA VAL A 98 12.53 5.24 -13.16
C VAL A 98 12.74 4.14 -14.19
N VAL A 99 12.48 4.42 -15.46
CA VAL A 99 12.67 3.47 -16.57
C VAL A 99 13.91 3.87 -17.35
N ARG A 100 14.86 2.95 -17.51
CA ARG A 100 16.07 3.09 -18.34
C ARG A 100 16.15 1.93 -19.32
N ASN A 101 16.26 2.23 -20.61
CA ASN A 101 16.33 1.22 -21.68
C ASN A 101 15.20 0.17 -21.62
N GLY A 102 13.99 0.61 -21.28
CA GLY A 102 12.82 -0.28 -21.13
C GLY A 102 12.74 -1.03 -19.80
N THR A 103 13.73 -0.92 -18.92
CA THR A 103 13.81 -1.63 -17.63
C THR A 103 13.56 -0.68 -16.47
N SER A 104 12.80 -1.13 -15.46
CA SER A 104 12.60 -0.36 -14.23
C SER A 104 13.82 -0.49 -13.31
N VAL A 105 14.37 0.64 -12.87
CA VAL A 105 15.50 0.72 -11.93
C VAL A 105 15.21 1.79 -10.87
N LEU A 106 16.01 1.81 -9.81
CA LEU A 106 15.84 2.74 -8.69
C LEU A 106 16.84 3.90 -8.74
N GLN A 107 16.33 5.12 -8.61
CA GLN A 107 17.15 6.31 -8.39
C GLN A 107 17.15 6.64 -6.89
N PRO A 108 18.31 6.68 -6.22
CA PRO A 108 18.40 7.12 -4.83
C PRO A 108 17.79 8.50 -4.61
N PHE A 109 17.01 8.64 -3.53
CA PHE A 109 16.24 9.85 -3.27
C PHE A 109 16.46 10.37 -1.84
N PRO A 110 16.69 11.68 -1.66
CA PRO A 110 16.80 12.71 -2.71
C PRO A 110 18.13 12.65 -3.49
N SER A 111 19.15 12.00 -2.91
CA SER A 111 20.48 11.85 -3.53
C SER A 111 21.22 10.65 -2.93
N TRP A 112 22.39 10.31 -3.49
CA TRP A 112 23.29 9.28 -2.97
C TRP A 112 23.87 9.65 -1.60
N GLU A 113 24.17 10.93 -1.36
CA GLU A 113 24.72 11.42 -0.09
C GLU A 113 23.74 11.16 1.05
N MET A 114 22.43 11.32 0.79
CA MET A 114 21.37 11.02 1.76
C MET A 114 21.18 9.53 2.06
N GLN A 115 21.93 8.64 1.40
CA GLN A 115 21.92 7.20 1.69
C GLN A 115 23.16 6.73 2.45
N LYS A 116 24.08 7.61 2.82
CA LYS A 116 25.34 7.20 3.47
C LYS A 116 25.10 6.48 4.80
N ILE A 117 25.47 5.19 4.86
CA ILE A 117 25.39 4.37 6.07
C ILE A 117 26.32 4.94 7.13
N GLY A 118 25.84 5.06 8.37
CA GLY A 118 26.59 5.56 9.52
C GLY A 118 26.58 7.09 9.70
N ASP A 119 26.23 7.88 8.68
CA ASP A 119 26.01 9.33 8.86
C ASP A 119 24.57 9.56 9.34
N CYS A 120 24.37 9.91 10.62
CA CYS A 120 23.02 10.10 11.17
C CYS A 120 22.25 11.30 10.58
N ARG A 121 22.91 12.16 9.80
CA ARG A 121 22.22 13.18 8.98
C ARG A 121 21.57 12.55 7.74
N ALA A 122 22.13 11.45 7.22
CA ALA A 122 21.57 10.65 6.14
C ALA A 122 20.55 9.61 6.64
N LEU A 123 19.88 8.93 5.70
CA LEU A 123 18.89 7.88 5.94
C LEU A 123 19.57 6.52 6.16
N GLN A 124 19.21 5.85 7.25
CA GLN A 124 19.81 4.59 7.66
C GLN A 124 18.94 3.38 7.31
N PHE A 125 17.64 3.46 7.59
CA PHE A 125 16.68 2.41 7.29
C PHE A 125 15.31 3.04 7.14
N VAL A 126 14.83 3.21 5.92
CA VAL A 126 13.48 3.72 5.68
C VAL A 126 12.58 2.53 5.39
N GLN A 127 11.64 2.26 6.30
CA GLN A 127 10.65 1.20 6.11
C GLN A 127 9.48 1.68 5.25
N SER A 128 8.98 2.89 5.53
CA SER A 128 7.83 3.48 4.85
C SER A 128 7.91 5.01 4.85
N MET A 129 6.98 5.61 4.11
CA MET A 129 6.75 7.05 4.07
C MET A 129 5.28 7.34 3.82
N GLU A 130 4.88 8.58 4.09
CA GLU A 130 3.64 9.18 3.62
C GLU A 130 3.96 10.44 2.79
N ILE A 131 3.25 10.67 1.69
CA ILE A 131 3.41 11.90 0.90
C ILE A 131 2.10 12.66 0.93
N ASP A 132 2.15 13.89 1.43
CA ASP A 132 1.00 14.77 1.44
C ASP A 132 0.75 15.36 0.05
N PRO A 133 -0.35 14.98 -0.65
CA PRO A 133 -0.61 15.43 -2.01
C PRO A 133 -0.84 16.94 -2.11
N ASN A 134 -1.16 17.62 -1.00
CA ASN A 134 -1.46 19.04 -1.00
C ASN A 134 -0.21 19.92 -0.87
N THR A 135 0.86 19.40 -0.26
CA THR A 135 2.10 20.16 0.01
C THR A 135 3.31 19.60 -0.72
N GLY A 136 3.29 18.32 -1.11
CA GLY A 136 4.46 17.60 -1.60
C GLY A 136 5.46 17.25 -0.51
N TRP A 137 5.08 17.37 0.76
CA TRP A 137 5.93 16.96 1.87
C TRP A 137 5.90 15.44 2.04
N MET A 138 7.07 14.82 1.91
CA MET A 138 7.32 13.43 2.25
C MET A 138 7.67 13.32 3.73
N TRP A 139 6.88 12.55 4.48
CA TRP A 139 7.14 12.21 5.87
C TRP A 139 7.80 10.85 5.90
N ILE A 140 9.11 10.84 6.15
CA ILE A 140 10.00 9.68 6.06
C ILE A 140 10.28 9.19 7.48
N ILE A 141 9.94 7.94 7.78
CA ILE A 141 10.32 7.29 9.05
C ILE A 141 11.61 6.50 8.83
N ASP A 142 12.61 6.80 9.63
CA ASP A 142 13.91 6.12 9.61
C ASP A 142 14.13 5.43 10.96
N THR A 143 14.29 4.11 10.93
CA THR A 143 14.44 3.30 12.14
C THR A 143 15.84 3.45 12.75
N GLY A 144 16.84 3.92 11.99
CA GLY A 144 18.20 4.20 12.48
C GLY A 144 19.10 2.96 12.60
N ARG A 145 18.56 1.77 12.43
CA ARG A 145 19.19 0.46 12.63
C ARG A 145 18.95 -0.45 11.44
N ILE A 146 19.92 -1.31 11.15
CA ILE A 146 19.98 -2.12 9.92
C ILE A 146 20.22 -3.61 10.24
N ASN A 147 19.99 -4.48 9.25
CA ASN A 147 20.22 -5.93 9.32
C ASN A 147 19.32 -6.66 10.33
N PHE A 148 18.01 -6.41 10.29
CA PHE A 148 17.02 -7.07 11.15
C PHE A 148 16.73 -8.53 10.78
N PHE A 149 16.79 -8.86 9.50
CA PHE A 149 16.40 -10.17 8.94
C PHE A 149 17.55 -10.80 8.16
N ALA A 150 18.77 -10.62 8.66
CA ALA A 150 19.96 -11.24 8.13
C ALA A 150 19.83 -12.77 8.17
N ALA A 151 19.90 -13.40 7.00
CA ALA A 151 19.88 -14.87 6.90
C ALA A 151 21.27 -15.48 7.13
N ASP A 152 22.33 -14.69 6.96
CA ASP A 152 23.73 -15.09 7.08
C ASP A 152 24.29 -14.89 8.49
N GLY A 153 23.45 -14.57 9.48
CA GLY A 153 23.86 -14.29 10.85
C GLY A 153 24.48 -12.91 11.07
N THR A 154 24.47 -12.03 10.06
CA THR A 154 24.93 -10.64 10.23
C THR A 154 24.19 -9.97 11.39
N ALA A 155 24.94 -9.38 12.32
CA ALA A 155 24.36 -8.72 13.47
C ALA A 155 23.52 -7.49 13.08
N THR A 156 22.47 -7.23 13.85
CA THR A 156 21.75 -5.95 13.76
C THR A 156 22.64 -4.83 14.29
N HIS A 157 22.78 -3.75 13.51
CA HIS A 157 23.58 -2.58 13.90
C HIS A 157 22.70 -1.39 14.23
N ASN A 158 22.91 -0.78 15.42
CA ASN A 158 22.17 0.38 15.91
C ASN A 158 22.93 1.67 15.63
N LEU A 159 23.07 2.03 14.36
CA LEU A 159 23.94 3.11 13.91
C LEU A 159 23.48 4.48 14.40
N CYS A 160 22.18 4.74 14.35
CA CYS A 160 21.61 6.07 14.59
C CYS A 160 20.30 6.01 15.40
N PRO A 161 19.88 7.15 16.00
CA PRO A 161 18.51 7.32 16.48
C PRO A 161 17.48 7.03 15.41
N ALA A 162 16.36 6.42 15.84
CA ALA A 162 15.14 6.48 15.06
C ALA A 162 14.71 7.94 14.91
N LYS A 163 14.32 8.33 13.70
CA LYS A 163 13.99 9.72 13.38
C LYS A 163 12.86 9.79 12.37
N ILE A 164 12.21 10.94 12.34
CA ILE A 164 11.34 11.34 11.23
C ILE A 164 11.96 12.54 10.51
N VAL A 165 12.03 12.44 9.19
CA VAL A 165 12.50 13.51 8.30
C VAL A 165 11.34 13.93 7.41
N ILE A 166 11.02 15.21 7.40
CA ILE A 166 10.02 15.79 6.50
C ILE A 166 10.79 16.51 5.41
N TYR A 167 10.57 16.09 4.16
CA TYR A 167 11.27 16.60 2.99
C TYR A 167 10.28 17.18 1.99
N ASP A 168 10.49 18.41 1.55
CA ASP A 168 9.68 19.04 0.50
C ASP A 168 10.21 18.55 -0.86
N ILE A 169 9.47 17.66 -1.51
CA ILE A 169 9.88 17.08 -2.79
C ILE A 169 9.79 18.10 -3.93
N ASN A 170 8.97 19.15 -3.80
CA ASN A 170 8.84 20.18 -4.83
C ASN A 170 10.03 21.14 -4.82
N LYS A 171 10.49 21.49 -3.62
CA LYS A 171 11.64 22.39 -3.41
C LYS A 171 12.97 21.66 -3.28
N MET A 172 12.93 20.35 -3.09
CA MET A 172 14.09 19.52 -2.82
C MET A 172 14.87 20.00 -1.59
N GLU A 173 14.17 20.26 -0.49
CA GLU A 173 14.78 20.70 0.76
C GLU A 173 14.19 19.99 1.99
N GLU A 174 15.00 19.83 3.04
CA GLU A 174 14.51 19.32 4.32
C GLU A 174 13.68 20.40 5.03
N VAL A 175 12.45 20.04 5.40
CA VAL A 175 11.51 20.93 6.10
C VAL A 175 11.72 20.85 7.61
N THR A 176 11.87 19.63 8.15
CA THR A 176 11.99 19.40 9.59
C THR A 176 12.56 18.01 9.83
N ARG A 177 13.35 17.86 10.89
CA ARG A 177 13.82 16.59 11.42
C ARG A 177 13.59 16.50 12.91
N HIS A 178 13.18 15.32 13.35
CA HIS A 178 12.99 15.03 14.77
C HIS A 178 13.55 13.64 15.07
N GLU A 179 14.55 13.58 15.96
CA GLU A 179 15.01 12.33 16.53
C GLU A 179 14.08 11.91 17.66
N PHE A 180 13.59 10.68 17.61
CA PHE A 180 12.74 10.15 18.67
C PHE A 180 13.59 9.87 19.92
N PRO A 181 13.17 10.35 21.10
CA PRO A 181 13.77 9.91 22.35
C PRO A 181 13.64 8.40 22.52
N ASN A 182 14.63 7.75 23.16
CA ASN A 182 14.63 6.27 23.32
C ASN A 182 13.38 5.74 24.03
N HIS A 183 12.79 6.49 24.97
CA HIS A 183 11.56 6.08 25.65
C HIS A 183 10.33 6.09 24.72
N VAL A 184 10.39 6.78 23.58
CA VAL A 184 9.35 6.80 22.54
C VAL A 184 9.63 5.73 21.49
N ALA A 185 10.83 5.74 20.91
CA ALA A 185 11.29 4.75 19.94
C ALA A 185 12.71 4.32 20.33
N ASP A 186 12.81 3.15 20.95
CA ASP A 186 14.08 2.65 21.47
C ASP A 186 14.94 2.11 20.32
N ARG A 187 16.14 2.68 20.17
CA ARG A 187 17.16 2.29 19.19
C ARG A 187 17.58 0.82 19.28
N LYS A 188 17.16 0.07 20.31
CA LYS A 188 17.44 -1.36 20.52
C LYS A 188 16.29 -2.29 20.16
N VAL A 189 15.06 -1.81 20.01
CA VAL A 189 13.90 -2.67 19.69
C VAL A 189 12.94 -2.12 18.63
N THR A 190 12.99 -0.82 18.34
CA THR A 190 12.02 -0.19 17.44
C THR A 190 12.10 -0.73 16.01
N PHE A 191 10.95 -0.86 15.39
CA PHE A 191 10.74 -1.15 13.97
C PHE A 191 9.57 -0.31 13.49
N LEU A 192 9.84 0.96 13.17
CA LEU A 192 8.83 1.88 12.67
C LEU A 192 8.36 1.39 11.29
N ASN A 193 7.13 0.88 11.18
CA ASN A 193 6.64 0.25 9.96
C ASN A 193 5.84 1.17 9.05
N ASP A 194 4.64 1.60 9.48
CA ASP A 194 3.75 2.43 8.66
C ASP A 194 3.46 3.78 9.33
N ILE A 195 3.09 4.76 8.52
CA ILE A 195 2.82 6.14 8.94
C ILE A 195 1.54 6.66 8.28
N VAL A 196 0.73 7.40 9.05
CA VAL A 196 -0.33 8.29 8.54
C VAL A 196 -0.17 9.71 9.09
N VAL A 197 -0.53 10.70 8.28
CA VAL A 197 -0.36 12.13 8.59
C VAL A 197 -1.71 12.78 8.82
N MET A 198 -1.82 13.59 9.87
CA MET A 198 -3.06 14.29 10.22
C MET A 198 -2.88 15.80 10.11
N TYR A 199 -3.84 16.42 9.42
CA TYR A 199 -4.00 17.87 9.40
C TYR A 199 -4.61 18.38 10.70
N ARG A 200 -4.17 19.55 11.14
CA ARG A 200 -4.87 20.34 12.16
C ARG A 200 -4.95 21.78 11.68
N GLY A 201 -6.16 22.22 11.34
CA GLY A 201 -6.34 23.43 10.56
C GLY A 201 -5.81 23.22 9.14
N SER A 202 -5.10 24.20 8.59
CA SER A 202 -4.60 24.20 7.22
C SER A 202 -3.23 23.55 7.02
N ARG A 203 -2.64 22.93 8.05
CA ARG A 203 -1.28 22.36 7.96
C ARG A 203 -1.22 20.89 8.40
N PRO A 204 -0.43 20.05 7.71
CA PRO A 204 -0.09 18.72 8.20
C PRO A 204 0.74 18.87 9.47
N ARG A 205 0.33 18.20 10.54
CA ARG A 205 0.88 18.47 11.88
C ARG A 205 1.27 17.22 12.64
N TYR A 206 0.41 16.21 12.67
CA TYR A 206 0.68 15.00 13.44
C TYR A 206 1.04 13.85 12.51
N ALA A 207 1.97 13.01 12.94
CA ALA A 207 2.16 11.68 12.37
C ALA A 207 1.81 10.63 13.41
N PHE A 208 1.12 9.58 13.00
CA PHE A 208 0.88 8.36 13.78
C PHE A 208 1.62 7.22 13.09
N ILE A 209 2.47 6.53 13.82
CA ILE A 209 3.43 5.56 13.29
C ILE A 209 3.24 4.25 14.04
N SER A 210 3.13 3.13 13.33
CA SER A 210 3.16 1.80 13.93
C SER A 210 4.60 1.37 14.18
N ASP A 211 4.88 0.83 15.36
CA ASP A 211 6.15 0.19 15.67
C ASP A 211 5.89 -1.30 15.87
N ALA A 212 6.21 -2.09 14.84
CA ALA A 212 5.66 -3.44 14.68
C ALA A 212 6.33 -4.48 15.58
N LEU A 213 7.58 -4.25 15.98
CA LEU A 213 8.33 -5.13 16.88
C LEU A 213 8.33 -4.64 18.33
N ALA A 214 8.14 -3.34 18.57
CA ALA A 214 8.00 -2.80 19.92
C ALA A 214 6.54 -2.63 20.37
N PHE A 215 5.59 -3.11 19.56
CA PHE A 215 4.14 -3.20 19.81
C PHE A 215 3.53 -1.91 20.38
N ARG A 216 3.82 -0.79 19.72
CA ARG A 216 3.39 0.54 20.15
C ARG A 216 2.98 1.41 18.97
N MET A 217 2.20 2.44 19.27
CA MET A 217 1.93 3.54 18.34
C MET A 217 2.76 4.75 18.77
N VAL A 218 3.66 5.19 17.90
CA VAL A 218 4.42 6.44 18.07
C VAL A 218 3.60 7.60 17.49
N VAL A 219 3.58 8.73 18.19
CA VAL A 219 2.89 9.94 17.79
C VAL A 219 3.88 11.09 17.79
N TYR A 220 3.91 11.85 16.70
CA TYR A 220 4.75 13.04 16.55
C TYR A 220 3.88 14.27 16.30
N ASP A 221 4.11 15.36 17.05
CA ASP A 221 3.52 16.69 16.86
C ASP A 221 4.58 17.61 16.25
N ARG A 222 4.59 17.75 14.92
CA ARG A 222 5.54 18.60 14.19
C ARG A 222 5.56 20.04 14.69
N PHE A 223 4.40 20.59 15.03
CA PHE A 223 4.30 21.99 15.46
C PHE A 223 5.02 22.24 16.79
N ARG A 224 5.01 21.24 17.69
CA ARG A 224 5.69 21.35 19.00
C ARG A 224 7.07 20.70 19.01
N ASN A 225 7.45 20.04 17.92
CA ASN A 225 8.61 19.17 17.81
C ASN A 225 8.73 18.20 19.00
N ARG A 226 7.63 17.48 19.30
CA ARG A 226 7.55 16.53 20.42
C ARG A 226 6.93 15.24 19.97
N SER A 227 7.32 14.16 20.63
CA SER A 227 6.80 12.83 20.38
C SER A 227 6.47 12.10 21.68
N HIS A 228 5.54 11.15 21.59
CA HIS A 228 5.18 10.23 22.66
C HIS A 228 4.70 8.91 22.03
N SER A 229 4.49 7.89 22.85
CA SER A 229 4.00 6.59 22.38
C SER A 229 2.96 5.99 23.30
N PHE A 230 2.14 5.08 22.76
CA PHE A 230 1.20 4.26 23.54
C PHE A 230 1.42 2.79 23.22
N SER A 231 1.27 1.95 24.24
CA SER A 231 1.14 0.50 24.10
C SER A 231 -0.22 0.07 24.59
N HIS A 232 -0.78 -0.94 23.95
CA HIS A 232 -2.09 -1.49 24.29
C HIS A 232 -2.14 -2.97 23.85
N PRO A 233 -2.86 -3.87 24.54
CA PRO A 233 -2.94 -5.28 24.15
C PRO A 233 -3.40 -5.52 22.71
N SER A 234 -4.21 -4.62 22.15
CA SER A 234 -4.64 -4.68 20.73
C SER A 234 -3.51 -4.45 19.71
N MET A 235 -2.30 -4.13 20.17
CA MET A 235 -1.10 -3.93 19.35
C MET A 235 -0.17 -5.15 19.37
N LEU A 236 -0.50 -6.18 20.17
CA LEU A 236 0.24 -7.43 20.22
C LEU A 236 -0.19 -8.36 19.08
N PRO A 237 0.66 -9.32 18.67
CA PRO A 237 0.24 -10.49 17.90
C PRO A 237 -0.95 -11.19 18.57
N GLU A 238 -1.93 -11.64 17.79
CA GLU A 238 -3.04 -12.44 18.29
C GLU A 238 -2.59 -13.90 18.44
N PRO A 239 -2.83 -14.54 19.61
CA PRO A 239 -2.45 -15.93 19.82
C PRO A 239 -3.00 -16.88 18.75
N GLY A 240 -2.16 -17.78 18.25
CA GLY A 240 -2.53 -18.77 17.22
C GLY A 240 -2.51 -18.26 15.78
N ASN A 241 -2.35 -16.95 15.55
CA ASN A 241 -2.49 -16.34 14.21
C ASN A 241 -1.13 -15.99 13.56
N GLY A 242 -0.03 -16.53 14.07
CA GLY A 242 1.33 -16.24 13.61
C GLY A 242 1.74 -16.94 12.31
N ASN A 243 1.04 -17.99 11.89
CA ASN A 243 1.36 -18.70 10.65
C ASN A 243 0.50 -18.16 9.50
N ILE A 244 1.15 -17.59 8.48
CA ILE A 244 0.48 -17.05 7.30
C ILE A 244 0.81 -17.96 6.10
N THR A 245 -0.19 -18.67 5.59
CA THR A 245 -0.02 -19.53 4.40
C THR A 245 -0.29 -18.74 3.13
N ILE A 246 0.70 -18.67 2.24
CA ILE A 246 0.66 -17.96 0.97
C ILE A 246 1.05 -18.95 -0.12
N LEU A 247 0.12 -19.27 -1.02
CA LEU A 247 0.33 -20.22 -2.14
C LEU A 247 0.96 -21.57 -1.71
N GLY A 248 0.54 -22.09 -0.56
CA GLY A 248 1.01 -23.38 -0.02
C GLY A 248 2.26 -23.31 0.85
N GLU A 249 2.98 -22.18 0.86
CA GLU A 249 4.11 -21.96 1.76
C GLU A 249 3.66 -21.24 3.04
N THR A 250 4.12 -21.68 4.20
CA THR A 250 3.75 -21.07 5.49
C THR A 250 4.89 -20.22 6.01
N LEU A 251 4.62 -18.92 6.16
CA LEU A 251 5.53 -17.97 6.77
C LEU A 251 5.17 -17.77 8.25
N PRO A 252 6.06 -18.12 9.20
CA PRO A 252 5.88 -17.77 10.60
C PRO A 252 6.18 -16.28 10.81
N VAL A 253 5.24 -15.56 11.42
CA VAL A 253 5.29 -14.13 11.69
C VAL A 253 4.82 -13.87 13.13
N SER A 254 5.61 -13.11 13.88
CA SER A 254 5.25 -12.62 15.21
C SER A 254 5.30 -11.08 15.23
N ALA A 255 4.46 -10.46 14.40
CA ALA A 255 4.41 -9.01 14.26
C ALA A 255 3.07 -8.46 14.79
N GLY A 256 3.18 -7.45 15.64
CA GLY A 256 2.04 -6.76 16.24
C GLY A 256 1.48 -5.69 15.34
N ILE A 257 1.09 -4.55 15.92
CA ILE A 257 0.55 -3.39 15.19
C ILE A 257 1.38 -3.09 13.94
N ASN A 258 0.74 -3.10 12.78
CA ASN A 258 1.41 -2.80 11.53
C ASN A 258 0.59 -1.82 10.69
N GLY A 259 -0.35 -2.32 9.88
CA GLY A 259 -1.21 -1.48 9.07
C GLY A 259 -1.94 -0.45 9.92
N ILE A 260 -1.77 0.82 9.56
CA ILE A 260 -2.39 1.99 10.21
C ILE A 260 -3.04 2.86 9.15
N ALA A 261 -4.24 3.34 9.42
CA ALA A 261 -5.01 4.20 8.51
C ALA A 261 -5.72 5.31 9.29
N LEU A 262 -5.98 6.44 8.65
CA LEU A 262 -6.64 7.59 9.28
C LEU A 262 -7.89 7.96 8.49
N SER A 263 -9.01 8.16 9.19
CA SER A 263 -10.25 8.61 8.54
C SER A 263 -10.04 9.94 7.81
N SER A 264 -10.76 10.14 6.71
CA SER A 264 -10.69 11.38 5.90
C SER A 264 -11.09 12.63 6.68
N ASP A 265 -11.95 12.48 7.69
CA ASP A 265 -12.31 13.54 8.63
C ASP A 265 -11.30 13.73 9.79
N MET A 266 -10.19 12.99 9.76
CA MET A 266 -9.08 13.04 10.72
C MET A 266 -9.46 12.64 12.16
N LYS A 267 -10.65 12.09 12.39
CA LYS A 267 -11.16 11.79 13.74
C LYS A 267 -10.73 10.44 14.29
N PHE A 268 -10.50 9.44 13.45
CA PHE A 268 -10.27 8.07 13.89
C PHE A 268 -9.06 7.45 13.21
N ILE A 269 -8.19 6.84 14.02
CA ILE A 269 -7.09 6.01 13.57
C ILE A 269 -7.57 4.56 13.62
N TYR A 270 -7.39 3.84 12.53
CA TYR A 270 -7.61 2.41 12.42
C TYR A 270 -6.27 1.69 12.39
N PHE A 271 -6.18 0.55 13.05
CA PHE A 271 -4.95 -0.24 13.07
C PHE A 271 -5.24 -1.71 13.38
N GLY A 272 -4.29 -2.59 13.10
CA GLY A 272 -4.39 -4.00 13.49
C GLY A 272 -3.03 -4.69 13.46
N PRO A 273 -2.92 -5.87 14.09
CA PRO A 273 -1.71 -6.67 14.02
C PRO A 273 -1.57 -7.38 12.67
N VAL A 274 -0.34 -7.69 12.27
CA VAL A 274 -0.09 -8.60 11.12
C VAL A 274 -0.53 -10.00 11.48
N SER A 275 -0.05 -10.51 12.62
CA SER A 275 -0.37 -11.83 13.16
C SER A 275 -1.75 -11.81 13.82
N GLY A 276 -2.79 -11.45 13.07
CA GLY A 276 -4.15 -11.38 13.58
C GLY A 276 -5.17 -10.79 12.61
N TYR A 277 -6.44 -11.04 12.91
CA TYR A 277 -7.55 -10.65 12.05
C TYR A 277 -8.19 -9.34 12.46
N SER A 278 -8.11 -8.97 13.74
CA SER A 278 -8.81 -7.79 14.24
C SER A 278 -8.39 -6.49 13.57
N VAL A 279 -9.37 -5.61 13.42
CA VAL A 279 -9.19 -4.18 13.15
C VAL A 279 -9.67 -3.43 14.37
N TYR A 280 -8.86 -2.50 14.86
CA TYR A 280 -9.13 -1.63 15.98
C TYR A 280 -9.28 -0.19 15.51
N GLN A 281 -9.95 0.62 16.33
CA GLN A 281 -10.14 2.05 16.12
C GLN A 281 -9.88 2.81 17.42
N VAL A 282 -9.25 3.97 17.32
CA VAL A 282 -9.09 4.93 18.42
C VAL A 282 -9.31 6.37 17.91
N PRO A 283 -9.94 7.27 18.68
CA PRO A 283 -10.06 8.67 18.29
C PRO A 283 -8.69 9.36 18.26
N SER A 284 -8.36 10.05 17.16
CA SER A 284 -7.09 10.77 17.00
C SER A 284 -6.88 11.83 18.09
N ARG A 285 -7.97 12.44 18.60
CA ARG A 285 -7.92 13.39 19.73
C ARG A 285 -7.32 12.79 21.00
N VAL A 286 -7.52 11.49 21.23
CA VAL A 286 -6.99 10.77 22.39
C VAL A 286 -5.51 10.47 22.14
N ALA A 287 -5.18 9.92 20.98
CA ALA A 287 -3.79 9.62 20.61
C ALA A 287 -2.89 10.87 20.58
N ARG A 288 -3.41 12.06 20.27
CA ARG A 288 -2.60 13.29 20.28
C ARG A 288 -2.31 13.86 21.67
N ASN A 289 -3.00 13.40 22.70
CA ASN A 289 -2.78 13.85 24.06
C ASN A 289 -1.93 12.79 24.79
N PRO A 290 -0.66 13.06 25.15
CA PRO A 290 0.18 12.09 25.87
C PRO A 290 -0.41 11.67 27.22
N ARG A 291 -1.29 12.48 27.81
CA ARG A 291 -2.04 12.17 29.05
C ARG A 291 -3.45 11.64 28.77
N GLY A 292 -3.78 11.37 27.52
CA GLY A 292 -5.09 10.83 27.12
C GLY A 292 -5.25 9.40 27.61
N ASN A 293 -6.47 9.04 28.02
CA ASN A 293 -6.79 7.66 28.41
C ASN A 293 -6.94 6.77 27.16
N PHE A 294 -5.82 6.49 26.49
CA PHE A 294 -5.78 5.69 25.26
C PHE A 294 -6.50 4.33 25.41
N PRO A 295 -6.23 3.51 26.45
CA PRO A 295 -6.86 2.19 26.59
C PRO A 295 -8.40 2.24 26.63
N LYS A 296 -8.98 3.24 27.30
CA LYS A 296 -10.44 3.39 27.39
C LYS A 296 -11.15 3.59 26.04
N PHE A 297 -10.44 4.11 25.03
CA PHE A 297 -11.04 4.48 23.74
C PHE A 297 -10.65 3.56 22.59
N VAL A 298 -9.75 2.60 22.80
CA VAL A 298 -9.48 1.56 21.80
C VAL A 298 -10.69 0.62 21.75
N ARG A 299 -11.21 0.38 20.55
CA ARG A 299 -12.24 -0.65 20.33
C ARG A 299 -11.91 -1.50 19.12
N LYS A 300 -12.26 -2.78 19.18
CA LYS A 300 -12.33 -3.65 17.99
C LYS A 300 -13.54 -3.24 17.14
N VAL A 301 -13.34 -3.08 15.83
CA VAL A 301 -14.40 -2.73 14.88
C VAL A 301 -14.85 -3.94 14.05
N GLY A 302 -14.00 -4.95 13.92
CA GLY A 302 -14.32 -6.22 13.26
C GLY A 302 -13.06 -6.99 12.92
N GLU A 303 -13.16 -7.92 11.97
CA GLU A 303 -12.08 -8.81 11.56
C GLU A 303 -11.91 -8.83 10.03
N LYS A 304 -10.66 -8.79 9.60
CA LYS A 304 -10.24 -8.98 8.21
C LYS A 304 -10.45 -10.46 7.84
N PRO A 305 -10.69 -10.79 6.56
CA PRO A 305 -10.84 -12.17 6.11
C PRO A 305 -9.51 -12.96 6.12
N SER A 306 -8.37 -12.28 6.28
CA SER A 306 -7.05 -12.88 6.46
C SER A 306 -6.12 -11.89 7.18
N GLN A 307 -4.94 -12.35 7.61
CA GLN A 307 -3.84 -11.49 8.05
C GLN A 307 -3.49 -10.45 6.96
N ALA A 308 -3.04 -9.27 7.38
CA ALA A 308 -2.74 -8.15 6.48
C ALA A 308 -1.50 -7.39 6.93
N ALA A 309 -0.69 -6.93 5.98
CA ALA A 309 0.49 -6.11 6.26
C ALA A 309 0.12 -4.62 6.39
N GLY A 310 -0.41 -3.99 5.34
CA GLY A 310 -0.80 -2.57 5.34
C GLY A 310 -2.30 -2.29 5.41
N MET A 311 -2.67 -1.00 5.54
CA MET A 311 -4.05 -0.51 5.44
C MET A 311 -4.07 0.90 4.86
N VAL A 312 -5.11 1.29 4.12
CA VAL A 312 -5.27 2.67 3.63
C VAL A 312 -6.74 3.09 3.66
N TYR A 313 -6.98 4.38 3.93
CA TYR A 313 -8.33 4.95 4.00
C TYR A 313 -8.59 5.87 2.80
N SER A 314 -9.76 5.74 2.20
CA SER A 314 -10.20 6.61 1.11
C SER A 314 -11.04 7.77 1.61
N ARG A 315 -11.10 8.84 0.81
CA ARG A 315 -11.97 9.98 1.09
C ARG A 315 -13.45 9.61 1.13
N SER A 316 -13.84 8.54 0.43
CA SER A 316 -15.20 8.00 0.37
C SER A 316 -15.55 7.07 1.54
N ASN A 317 -14.78 7.11 2.64
CA ASN A 317 -14.98 6.29 3.84
C ASN A 317 -14.90 4.77 3.60
N HIS A 318 -14.04 4.36 2.67
CA HIS A 318 -13.64 2.96 2.53
C HIS A 318 -12.29 2.71 3.18
N LEU A 319 -12.18 1.60 3.91
CA LEU A 319 -10.92 1.11 4.47
C LEU A 319 -10.45 -0.08 3.65
N TYR A 320 -9.32 0.05 2.97
CA TYR A 320 -8.70 -0.99 2.15
C TYR A 320 -7.59 -1.69 2.91
N PHE A 321 -7.49 -3.00 2.73
CA PHE A 321 -6.45 -3.83 3.32
C PHE A 321 -6.22 -5.07 2.45
N PRO A 322 -4.97 -5.57 2.39
CA PRO A 322 -4.68 -6.85 1.78
C PRO A 322 -5.22 -7.99 2.66
N ALA A 323 -5.32 -9.17 2.06
CA ALA A 323 -5.63 -10.43 2.71
C ALA A 323 -4.58 -11.44 2.24
N LEU A 324 -3.48 -11.55 3.00
CA LEU A 324 -2.26 -12.23 2.58
C LEU A 324 -2.51 -13.70 2.24
N GLY A 325 -3.22 -14.42 3.10
CA GLY A 325 -3.56 -15.84 2.87
C GLY A 325 -4.63 -16.06 1.80
N LEU A 326 -5.20 -15.00 1.23
CA LEU A 326 -6.20 -15.05 0.17
C LEU A 326 -5.73 -14.38 -1.12
N ASN A 327 -4.45 -13.99 -1.22
CA ASN A 327 -3.84 -13.38 -2.39
C ASN A 327 -4.68 -12.24 -3.00
N SER A 328 -5.20 -11.37 -2.15
CA SER A 328 -6.24 -10.42 -2.54
C SER A 328 -6.23 -9.13 -1.74
N ILE A 329 -6.97 -8.14 -2.23
CA ILE A 329 -7.27 -6.88 -1.58
C ILE A 329 -8.76 -6.83 -1.30
N TYR A 330 -9.12 -6.40 -0.10
CA TYR A 330 -10.49 -6.17 0.32
C TYR A 330 -10.69 -4.70 0.71
N ARG A 331 -11.94 -4.29 0.75
CA ARG A 331 -12.36 -3.02 1.35
C ARG A 331 -13.55 -3.20 2.26
N TRP A 332 -13.64 -2.35 3.28
CA TRP A 332 -14.81 -2.18 4.13
C TRP A 332 -15.52 -0.86 3.79
N ASP A 333 -16.83 -0.93 3.52
CA ASP A 333 -17.71 0.23 3.31
C ASP A 333 -18.34 0.71 4.63
N ILE A 334 -17.67 1.67 5.25
CA ILE A 334 -18.04 2.17 6.58
C ILE A 334 -19.38 2.89 6.52
N ASP A 335 -19.66 3.65 5.46
CA ASP A 335 -20.90 4.43 5.36
C ASP A 335 -22.12 3.56 5.06
N ARG A 336 -21.97 2.49 4.27
CA ARG A 336 -23.00 1.45 4.13
C ARG A 336 -23.32 0.81 5.48
N ASP A 337 -22.31 0.40 6.24
CA ASP A 337 -22.53 -0.22 7.55
C ASP A 337 -23.11 0.75 8.57
N ARG A 338 -22.71 2.03 8.54
CA ARG A 338 -23.32 3.08 9.40
C ARG A 338 -24.81 3.22 9.14
N ARG A 339 -25.23 3.23 7.86
CA ARG A 339 -26.64 3.33 7.46
C ARG A 339 -27.42 2.09 7.85
N ILE A 340 -26.92 0.90 7.52
CA ILE A 340 -27.61 -0.36 7.80
C ILE A 340 -27.73 -0.60 9.32
N GLN A 341 -26.67 -0.34 10.08
CA GLN A 341 -26.67 -0.57 11.53
C GLN A 341 -27.29 0.59 12.32
N ARG A 342 -27.60 1.72 11.67
CA ARG A 342 -28.04 2.97 12.30
C ARG A 342 -27.09 3.44 13.41
N ARG A 343 -25.78 3.40 13.13
CA ARG A 343 -24.72 3.77 14.09
C ARG A 343 -23.83 4.87 13.55
N SER A 344 -23.27 5.67 14.46
CA SER A 344 -22.20 6.62 14.14
C SER A 344 -20.88 5.89 13.84
N THR A 345 -19.93 6.58 13.21
CA THR A 345 -18.57 6.08 12.94
C THR A 345 -17.85 5.59 14.21
N GLN A 346 -18.21 6.13 15.38
CA GLN A 346 -17.65 5.72 16.66
C GLN A 346 -18.16 4.36 17.15
N ARG A 347 -19.31 3.88 16.64
CA ARG A 347 -19.98 2.66 17.14
C ARG A 347 -20.24 1.61 16.05
N VAL A 348 -20.06 1.95 14.78
CA VAL A 348 -20.25 1.03 13.65
C VAL A 348 -19.26 -0.13 13.70
N ILE A 349 -19.73 -1.34 13.41
CA ILE A 349 -18.89 -2.53 13.27
C ILE A 349 -18.77 -2.93 11.80
N MET A 350 -17.67 -3.58 11.44
CA MET A 350 -17.38 -3.99 10.08
C MET A 350 -18.21 -5.22 9.69
N LYS A 351 -19.04 -5.08 8.67
CA LYS A 351 -19.88 -6.14 8.09
C LYS A 351 -19.83 -6.16 6.55
N SER A 352 -19.66 -5.01 5.91
CA SER A 352 -19.62 -4.86 4.46
C SER A 352 -18.21 -4.98 3.87
N VAL A 353 -17.58 -6.15 4.05
CA VAL A 353 -16.26 -6.44 3.50
C VAL A 353 -16.39 -7.03 2.09
N THR A 354 -15.83 -6.34 1.09
CA THR A 354 -15.91 -6.74 -0.32
C THR A 354 -14.53 -6.92 -0.92
N LYS A 355 -14.33 -8.00 -1.68
CA LYS A 355 -13.10 -8.24 -2.45
C LYS A 355 -13.00 -7.23 -3.59
N VAL A 356 -11.85 -6.60 -3.72
CA VAL A 356 -11.53 -5.62 -4.79
C VAL A 356 -10.82 -6.30 -5.94
N LEU A 357 -9.78 -7.08 -5.62
CA LEU A 357 -8.95 -7.79 -6.58
C LEU A 357 -8.35 -9.04 -5.92
N ALA A 358 -8.12 -10.10 -6.68
CA ALA A 358 -7.39 -11.28 -6.24
C ALA A 358 -6.61 -11.89 -7.40
N SER A 359 -5.48 -12.53 -7.13
CA SER A 359 -4.79 -13.38 -8.10
C SER A 359 -3.89 -14.39 -7.38
N ASN A 360 -4.21 -15.67 -7.53
CA ASN A 360 -3.43 -16.76 -6.92
C ASN A 360 -2.11 -17.05 -7.66
N SER A 361 -1.85 -16.43 -8.81
CA SER A 361 -0.57 -16.55 -9.51
C SER A 361 0.33 -15.35 -9.24
N CYS A 362 -0.25 -14.15 -9.05
CA CYS A 362 0.50 -12.90 -9.18
C CYS A 362 0.33 -11.94 -8.01
N MET A 363 -0.57 -12.20 -7.05
CA MET A 363 -0.77 -11.40 -5.83
C MET A 363 -0.29 -12.15 -4.58
N ASN A 364 0.98 -12.54 -4.59
CA ASN A 364 1.62 -13.36 -3.55
C ASN A 364 1.55 -12.68 -2.17
N PHE A 365 2.26 -11.56 -2.01
CA PHE A 365 2.28 -10.78 -0.78
C PHE A 365 2.03 -9.31 -1.16
N VAL A 366 0.81 -8.82 -0.88
CA VAL A 366 0.46 -7.42 -1.06
C VAL A 366 0.84 -6.68 0.23
N ASP A 367 1.88 -5.86 0.16
CA ASP A 367 2.47 -5.24 1.35
C ASP A 367 1.80 -3.89 1.67
N ILE A 368 2.02 -2.90 0.80
CA ILE A 368 1.54 -1.52 0.97
C ILE A 368 0.51 -1.14 -0.08
N LEU A 369 -0.46 -0.31 0.34
CA LEU A 369 -1.50 0.27 -0.50
C LEU A 369 -1.40 1.81 -0.43
N THR A 370 -1.64 2.50 -1.53
CA THR A 370 -1.73 3.97 -1.57
C THR A 370 -2.64 4.42 -2.69
N PHE A 371 -3.29 5.58 -2.52
CA PHE A 371 -4.08 6.19 -3.58
C PHE A 371 -3.22 7.23 -4.30
N ASP A 372 -3.39 7.32 -5.62
CA ASP A 372 -3.00 8.52 -6.32
C ASP A 372 -4.12 9.57 -6.31
N THR A 373 -3.81 10.67 -6.99
CA THR A 373 -4.66 11.83 -7.15
C THR A 373 -5.67 11.71 -8.30
N GLU A 374 -5.64 10.61 -9.05
CA GLU A 374 -6.40 10.37 -10.28
C GLU A 374 -7.47 9.26 -10.11
N GLY A 375 -7.63 8.73 -8.89
CA GLY A 375 -8.65 7.72 -8.58
C GLY A 375 -8.14 6.27 -8.64
N TYR A 376 -6.83 6.06 -8.69
CA TYR A 376 -6.24 4.73 -8.71
C TYR A 376 -5.68 4.33 -7.35
N LEU A 377 -5.88 3.05 -7.03
CA LEU A 377 -5.19 2.36 -5.97
C LEU A 377 -3.90 1.76 -6.54
N TRP A 378 -2.78 2.15 -5.96
CA TRP A 378 -1.46 1.60 -6.22
C TRP A 378 -1.07 0.67 -5.08
N PHE A 379 -0.38 -0.41 -5.42
CA PHE A 379 0.12 -1.34 -4.43
C PHE A 379 1.33 -2.12 -4.93
N THR A 380 2.16 -2.55 -3.99
CA THR A 380 3.25 -3.49 -4.28
C THR A 380 2.74 -4.91 -4.12
N VAL A 381 3.22 -5.79 -4.99
CA VAL A 381 3.18 -7.22 -4.75
C VAL A 381 4.60 -7.74 -4.81
N ASN A 382 5.05 -8.42 -3.78
CA ASN A 382 6.33 -9.12 -3.78
C ASN A 382 6.13 -10.59 -3.36
N LYS A 383 7.17 -11.42 -3.52
CA LYS A 383 7.18 -12.79 -2.97
C LYS A 383 7.83 -12.82 -1.58
N LEU A 384 7.44 -11.91 -0.67
CA LEU A 384 8.12 -11.70 0.62
C LEU A 384 8.30 -12.96 1.46
N HIS A 385 7.29 -13.83 1.45
CA HIS A 385 7.35 -15.11 2.16
C HIS A 385 8.56 -15.95 1.71
N LYS A 386 8.81 -16.04 0.39
CA LYS A 386 10.01 -16.71 -0.14
C LYS A 386 11.30 -15.98 0.24
N TYR A 387 11.30 -14.65 0.24
CA TYR A 387 12.49 -13.88 0.64
C TYR A 387 12.89 -14.17 2.09
N LEU A 388 11.91 -14.13 2.99
CA LEU A 388 12.11 -14.38 4.42
C LEU A 388 12.44 -15.85 4.70
N LEU A 389 11.86 -16.79 3.93
CA LEU A 389 12.19 -18.22 3.97
C LEU A 389 13.47 -18.58 3.20
N THR A 390 14.17 -17.60 2.61
CA THR A 390 15.40 -17.80 1.82
C THR A 390 15.25 -18.71 0.58
N SER A 391 14.03 -18.82 0.05
CA SER A 391 13.66 -19.65 -1.11
C SER A 391 13.29 -18.84 -2.37
N MET A 392 13.51 -17.52 -2.35
CA MET A 392 13.20 -16.65 -3.50
C MET A 392 14.19 -16.89 -4.65
N ASP A 393 13.67 -17.15 -5.84
CA ASP A 393 14.46 -17.30 -7.07
C ASP A 393 14.79 -15.92 -7.67
N PHE A 394 16.07 -15.57 -7.69
CA PHE A 394 16.56 -14.34 -8.29
C PHE A 394 17.21 -14.50 -9.67
N SER A 395 17.30 -15.73 -10.19
CA SER A 395 17.82 -15.98 -11.54
C SER A 395 16.91 -15.45 -12.65
N GLY A 396 15.62 -15.29 -12.35
CA GLY A 396 14.59 -14.89 -13.31
C GLY A 396 13.83 -16.05 -13.94
N ASN A 397 14.22 -17.30 -13.68
CA ASN A 397 13.55 -18.49 -14.19
C ASN A 397 12.07 -18.56 -13.75
N SER A 398 11.77 -18.10 -12.53
CA SER A 398 10.41 -18.04 -11.98
C SER A 398 9.69 -16.70 -12.27
N GLY A 399 10.19 -15.92 -13.22
CA GLY A 399 9.72 -14.56 -13.52
C GLY A 399 10.03 -13.53 -12.44
N PRO A 400 9.53 -12.28 -12.59
CA PRO A 400 9.82 -11.21 -11.65
C PRO A 400 9.34 -11.51 -10.21
N ASN A 401 10.03 -10.92 -9.24
CA ASN A 401 9.78 -11.11 -7.80
C ASN A 401 8.96 -9.98 -7.18
N ILE A 402 9.00 -8.79 -7.78
CA ILE A 402 8.35 -7.59 -7.29
C ILE A 402 7.56 -6.97 -8.44
N PHE A 403 6.34 -6.54 -8.15
CA PHE A 403 5.45 -5.84 -9.07
C PHE A 403 4.89 -4.59 -8.39
N ILE A 404 4.76 -3.51 -9.16
CA ILE A 404 4.03 -2.31 -8.77
C ILE A 404 2.78 -2.23 -9.65
N TRP A 405 1.61 -2.32 -9.02
CA TRP A 405 0.31 -2.32 -9.68
C TRP A 405 -0.37 -0.96 -9.55
N LYS A 406 -1.18 -0.60 -10.55
CA LYS A 406 -2.10 0.54 -10.57
C LYS A 406 -3.48 0.06 -11.02
N VAL A 407 -4.50 0.20 -10.17
CA VAL A 407 -5.88 -0.24 -10.46
C VAL A 407 -6.86 0.90 -10.24
N TYR A 408 -7.71 1.19 -11.23
CA TYR A 408 -8.71 2.25 -11.08
C TYR A 408 -9.80 1.80 -10.12
N VAL A 409 -10.04 2.59 -9.08
CA VAL A 409 -11.10 2.34 -8.08
C VAL A 409 -12.06 3.54 -7.95
N GLY A 410 -11.77 4.65 -8.63
CA GLY A 410 -12.60 5.86 -8.62
C GLY A 410 -12.57 6.61 -7.29
N GLU A 411 -11.53 6.41 -6.47
CA GLU A 411 -11.41 6.98 -5.13
C GLU A 411 -10.01 7.56 -4.91
N VAL A 412 -9.94 8.62 -4.10
CA VAL A 412 -8.69 9.26 -3.67
C VAL A 412 -8.45 9.02 -2.18
N GLY A 413 -7.20 9.20 -1.74
CA GLY A 413 -6.79 8.95 -0.36
C GLY A 413 -7.32 9.97 0.66
N TYR A 414 -7.28 9.58 1.93
CA TYR A 414 -7.74 10.39 3.07
C TYR A 414 -7.08 11.78 3.20
N LEU A 415 -5.86 11.96 2.68
CA LEU A 415 -5.15 13.24 2.68
C LEU A 415 -5.58 14.17 1.55
N ASP A 416 -6.31 13.71 0.55
CA ASP A 416 -6.64 14.53 -0.61
C ASP A 416 -7.74 15.56 -0.26
N GLN A 417 -7.32 16.81 -0.08
CA GLN A 417 -8.20 17.94 0.26
C GLN A 417 -8.62 18.74 -0.97
N ARG A 418 -8.15 18.39 -2.17
CA ARG A 418 -8.49 19.11 -3.40
C ARG A 418 -10.00 19.00 -3.60
N ARG A 419 -10.65 20.09 -3.99
CA ARG A 419 -12.11 20.06 -4.24
C ARG A 419 -12.39 18.98 -5.27
N ASN A 420 -13.49 18.24 -5.12
CA ASN A 420 -13.92 17.29 -6.16
C ASN A 420 -14.09 18.10 -7.43
N ILE A 421 -13.13 18.02 -8.35
CA ILE A 421 -13.34 18.49 -9.71
C ILE A 421 -14.15 17.37 -10.34
N PRO A 422 -15.43 17.60 -10.68
CA PRO A 422 -16.22 16.58 -11.35
C PRO A 422 -15.49 16.19 -12.66
N PRO A 423 -15.58 14.93 -13.11
CA PRO A 423 -15.00 14.51 -14.39
C PRO A 423 -15.41 15.38 -15.59
N SER A 424 -16.49 16.17 -15.46
CA SER A 424 -17.00 17.09 -16.46
C SER A 424 -16.25 18.43 -16.58
N ALA A 425 -15.19 18.67 -15.80
CA ALA A 425 -14.38 19.89 -15.89
C ALA A 425 -13.01 19.66 -16.56
N ILE A 426 -12.82 18.52 -17.22
CA ILE A 426 -11.80 18.40 -18.26
C ILE A 426 -12.38 19.13 -19.48
N ASP A 427 -11.87 20.31 -19.77
CA ASP A 427 -12.16 21.00 -21.02
C ASP A 427 -11.62 20.14 -22.17
N VAL A 428 -12.52 19.40 -22.81
CA VAL A 428 -12.25 18.52 -23.96
C VAL A 428 -11.68 19.30 -25.16
N ASN A 429 -11.68 20.63 -25.11
CA ASN A 429 -11.11 21.48 -26.14
C ASN A 429 -9.60 21.73 -25.98
N ALA A 430 -8.97 21.27 -24.89
CA ALA A 430 -7.55 21.48 -24.61
C ALA A 430 -6.66 20.25 -24.90
N VAL A 431 -6.98 19.44 -25.92
CA VAL A 431 -6.12 18.33 -26.38
C VAL A 431 -5.37 18.74 -27.65
N PRO A 432 -4.03 18.64 -27.70
CA PRO A 432 -3.25 18.93 -28.90
C PRO A 432 -3.67 18.07 -30.10
N ASP A 433 -3.58 18.68 -31.28
CA ASP A 433 -4.22 18.38 -32.57
C ASP A 433 -3.94 16.99 -33.21
N ALA A 434 -3.27 16.08 -32.49
CA ALA A 434 -2.92 14.74 -32.97
C ALA A 434 -4.01 13.68 -32.67
N LEU A 435 -4.70 13.78 -31.52
CA LEU A 435 -5.74 12.81 -31.12
C LEU A 435 -7.11 13.06 -31.80
N SER A 436 -7.38 14.31 -32.18
CA SER A 436 -8.59 14.72 -32.93
C SER A 436 -8.68 14.05 -34.31
N ARG A 437 -7.53 13.85 -34.99
CA ARG A 437 -7.48 13.19 -36.31
C ARG A 437 -7.81 11.71 -36.23
N PHE A 438 -7.38 11.03 -35.16
CA PHE A 438 -7.65 9.61 -34.96
C PHE A 438 -9.14 9.35 -34.71
N PHE A 439 -9.80 10.16 -33.88
CA PHE A 439 -11.24 10.02 -33.61
C PHE A 439 -12.10 10.35 -34.83
N LYS A 440 -11.74 11.35 -35.65
CA LYS A 440 -12.44 11.65 -36.90
C LYS A 440 -12.31 10.53 -37.94
N TYR A 441 -11.17 9.83 -37.98
CA TYR A 441 -10.96 8.69 -38.89
C TYR A 441 -11.82 7.48 -38.49
N VAL A 442 -11.90 7.18 -37.19
CA VAL A 442 -12.70 6.06 -36.67
C VAL A 442 -14.21 6.30 -36.86
N LEU A 443 -14.69 7.52 -36.63
CA LEU A 443 -16.11 7.86 -36.85
C LEU A 443 -16.54 7.81 -38.33
N ARG A 444 -15.64 8.14 -39.27
CA ARG A 444 -15.93 7.99 -40.71
C ARG A 444 -16.02 6.53 -41.17
N TYR A 445 -15.29 5.64 -40.50
CA TYR A 445 -15.24 4.21 -40.85
C TYR A 445 -16.43 3.41 -40.29
N VAL A 446 -17.01 3.87 -39.17
CA VAL A 446 -18.13 3.18 -38.51
C VAL A 446 -19.50 3.58 -39.10
N PHE A 447 -19.64 4.76 -39.71
CA PHE A 447 -20.94 5.26 -40.21
C PHE A 447 -21.19 5.13 -41.72
N THR A 448 -20.30 4.48 -42.49
CA THR A 448 -20.46 4.36 -43.96
C THR A 448 -20.80 2.96 -44.47
N ARG A 449 -21.00 1.95 -43.62
CA ARG A 449 -21.57 0.66 -44.07
C ARG A 449 -23.09 0.67 -43.96
N LYS A 450 -23.75 1.14 -45.02
CA LYS A 450 -25.14 0.76 -45.34
C LYS A 450 -25.17 -0.76 -45.60
N TYR A 451 -26.07 -1.48 -44.93
CA TYR A 451 -26.53 -2.80 -45.37
C TYR A 451 -27.35 -2.62 -46.65
N PRO A 452 -27.13 -3.40 -47.72
CA PRO A 452 -28.06 -3.44 -48.84
C PRO A 452 -29.29 -4.27 -48.46
N GLU A 453 -30.46 -3.74 -48.79
CA GLU A 453 -31.75 -4.43 -48.74
C GLU A 453 -31.78 -5.58 -49.76
N ASN A 454 -32.11 -6.79 -49.29
CA ASN A 454 -33.06 -7.75 -49.87
C ASN A 454 -33.16 -8.99 -48.98
#